data_AF-A0A7G9ZCF3-F1
#
_entry.id   AF-A0A7G9ZCF3-F1
#
_cell.length_a   1.000
_cell.length_b   1.000
_cell.length_c   1.000
_cell.angle_alpha   90.00
_cell.angle_beta   90.00
_cell.angle_gamma   90.00
#
_symmetry.space_group_name_H-M   'P 1'
#
loop_
_entity.id
_entity.type
_entity.pdbx_description
1 polymer ?
#
loop_
_entity_poly.entity_id
_entity_poly.type
_entity_poly.pdbx_seq_one_letter_code
_entity_poly.pdbx_strand_id
1 'polypeptide(L)'
;MTLLGFPCYKVTIAEEDSELHIITGCSVSHAVNSALHLGVSKFYVKKGAKITFTMIHNWSRGMEVRPRSAVMIEDDGAFISNYILMTPVKSLQMYPTAYCVGRNARATFQTIIYAHGDTVIDSGSRAVLRGEGSRSETIRGFLNVDITGLPDALARETKKMFDMSLEKVR
;
A
#
# COMPACT_ATOMS: atom_id res chain seq x y z
N MET A 1 -3.92 16.98 -21.74
CA MET A 1 -3.08 16.79 -20.54
C MET A 1 -2.57 15.36 -20.57
N THR A 2 -1.35 15.15 -21.05
CA THR A 2 -0.77 13.81 -21.19
C THR A 2 -0.26 13.36 -19.82
N LEU A 3 -0.98 12.46 -19.15
CA LEU A 3 -0.48 11.81 -17.92
C LEU A 3 0.70 10.92 -18.32
N LEU A 4 1.90 11.22 -17.82
CA LEU A 4 3.02 10.30 -17.93
C LEU A 4 2.70 9.06 -17.10
N GLY A 5 2.62 7.89 -17.75
CA GLY A 5 2.31 6.61 -17.10
C GLY A 5 3.58 5.82 -16.82
N PHE A 6 3.74 5.34 -15.60
CA PHE A 6 4.82 4.42 -15.21
C PHE A 6 4.26 3.03 -14.92
N PRO A 7 4.08 2.17 -15.94
CA PRO A 7 3.69 0.79 -15.72
C PRO A 7 4.85 -0.02 -15.15
N CYS A 8 4.59 -0.80 -14.10
CA CYS A 8 5.53 -1.80 -13.61
C CYS A 8 4.83 -3.15 -13.42
N TYR A 9 5.54 -4.23 -13.76
CA TYR A 9 5.06 -5.60 -13.60
C TYR A 9 6.14 -6.41 -12.88
N LYS A 10 5.78 -6.98 -11.73
CA LYS A 10 6.67 -7.79 -10.88
C LYS A 10 6.06 -9.15 -10.63
N VAL A 11 6.90 -10.19 -10.68
CA VAL A 11 6.55 -11.54 -10.25
C VAL A 11 7.56 -11.97 -9.22
N THR A 12 7.07 -12.47 -8.09
CA THR A 12 7.89 -13.01 -7.00
C THR A 12 7.42 -14.43 -6.72
N ILE A 13 8.38 -15.34 -6.63
CA ILE A 13 8.14 -16.75 -6.30
C ILE A 13 9.02 -17.06 -5.09
N ALA A 14 8.39 -17.52 -4.01
CA ALA A 14 9.05 -18.08 -2.85
C ALA A 14 8.99 -19.60 -2.97
N GLU A 15 10.13 -20.26 -3.21
CA GLU A 15 10.22 -21.72 -3.32
C GLU A 15 9.93 -22.40 -1.97
N GLU A 16 9.74 -23.72 -1.99
CA GLU A 16 9.36 -24.50 -0.81
C GLU A 16 10.29 -24.22 0.39
N ASP A 17 9.67 -24.03 1.56
CA ASP A 17 10.32 -23.72 2.85
C ASP A 17 11.22 -22.46 2.85
N SER A 18 11.14 -21.60 1.83
CA SER A 18 11.94 -20.36 1.75
C SER A 18 11.29 -19.18 2.48
N GLU A 19 12.11 -18.22 2.91
CA GLU A 19 11.65 -16.96 3.52
C GLU A 19 12.21 -15.74 2.78
N LEU A 20 11.33 -14.81 2.41
CA LEU A 20 11.69 -13.56 1.73
C LEU A 20 11.16 -12.34 2.48
N HIS A 21 12.01 -11.33 2.58
CA HIS A 21 11.65 -9.98 3.01
C HIS A 21 11.86 -9.01 1.85
N ILE A 22 10.78 -8.38 1.38
CA ILE A 22 10.82 -7.48 0.24
C ILE A 22 10.32 -6.12 0.68
N ILE A 23 11.16 -5.10 0.52
CA ILE A 23 10.79 -3.70 0.77
C ILE A 23 10.77 -2.98 -0.57
N THR A 24 9.63 -2.39 -0.92
CA THR A 24 9.51 -1.52 -2.09
C THR A 24 9.18 -0.11 -1.64
N GLY A 25 10.04 0.84 -2.01
CA GLY A 25 9.74 2.27 -1.95
C GLY A 25 9.32 2.77 -3.33
N CYS A 26 8.19 3.47 -3.43
CA CYS A 26 7.82 4.18 -4.64
C CYS A 26 7.80 5.68 -4.36
N SER A 27 8.55 6.43 -5.16
CA SER A 27 8.72 7.86 -5.05
C SER A 27 8.81 8.52 -6.43
N VAL A 28 8.65 9.84 -6.48
CA VAL A 28 8.76 10.66 -7.68
C VAL A 28 9.72 11.82 -7.43
N SER A 29 10.43 12.24 -8.48
CA SER A 29 11.28 13.43 -8.43
C SER A 29 10.43 14.67 -8.10
N HIS A 30 11.02 15.62 -7.36
CA HIS A 30 10.37 16.89 -7.00
C HIS A 30 9.89 17.72 -8.20
N ALA A 31 10.49 17.52 -9.38
CA ALA A 31 10.06 18.17 -10.61
C ALA A 31 8.74 17.61 -11.18
N VAL A 32 8.30 16.43 -10.71
CA VAL A 32 7.11 15.74 -11.22
C VAL A 32 5.89 16.08 -10.38
N ASN A 33 5.06 16.97 -10.92
CA ASN A 33 3.84 17.43 -10.25
C ASN A 33 2.62 16.53 -10.49
N SER A 34 2.56 15.79 -11.60
CA SER A 34 1.43 14.90 -11.93
C SER A 34 1.85 13.73 -12.82
N ALA A 35 1.45 12.51 -12.47
CA ALA A 35 1.74 11.29 -13.22
C ALA A 35 0.82 10.16 -12.72
N LEU A 36 0.76 9.07 -13.49
CA LEU A 36 0.00 7.87 -13.16
C LEU A 36 0.95 6.71 -12.91
N HIS A 37 0.88 6.12 -11.71
CA HIS A 37 1.59 4.89 -11.38
C HIS A 37 0.67 3.68 -11.50
N LEU A 38 0.99 2.78 -12.43
CA LEU A 38 0.26 1.53 -12.65
C LEU A 38 1.16 0.36 -12.24
N GLY A 39 0.90 -0.22 -11.08
CA GLY A 39 1.73 -1.31 -10.55
C GLY A 39 1.00 -2.64 -10.58
N VAL A 40 1.60 -3.68 -11.14
CA VAL A 40 1.10 -5.06 -11.04
C VAL A 40 2.14 -5.92 -10.33
N SER A 41 1.72 -6.60 -9.28
CA SER A 41 2.58 -7.53 -8.53
C SER A 41 1.89 -8.88 -8.38
N LYS A 42 2.58 -9.95 -8.76
CA LYS A 42 2.14 -11.32 -8.53
C LYS A 42 3.09 -12.01 -7.56
N PHE A 43 2.54 -12.65 -6.55
CA PHE A 43 3.30 -13.40 -5.56
C PHE A 43 2.83 -14.86 -5.57
N TYR A 44 3.79 -15.78 -5.58
CA TYR A 44 3.53 -17.21 -5.42
C TYR A 44 4.30 -17.67 -4.18
N VAL A 45 3.57 -18.14 -3.18
CA VAL A 45 4.12 -18.64 -1.93
C VAL A 45 3.95 -20.15 -1.96
N LYS A 46 5.05 -20.87 -2.20
CA LYS A 46 5.06 -22.33 -2.23
C LYS A 46 4.89 -22.92 -0.83
N LYS A 47 4.77 -24.24 -0.78
CA LYS A 47 4.60 -25.00 0.46
C LYS A 47 5.62 -24.59 1.52
N GLY A 48 5.16 -24.32 2.74
CA GLY A 48 6.00 -23.89 3.87
C GLY A 48 6.69 -22.52 3.71
N ALA A 49 6.55 -21.86 2.56
CA ALA A 49 7.27 -20.63 2.26
C ALA A 49 6.61 -19.40 2.92
N LYS A 50 7.40 -18.35 3.11
CA LYS A 50 6.94 -17.10 3.71
C LYS A 50 7.43 -15.88 2.94
N ILE A 51 6.52 -14.97 2.63
CA ILE A 51 6.86 -13.64 2.09
C ILE A 51 6.37 -12.57 3.05
N THR A 52 7.29 -11.70 3.49
CA THR A 52 6.98 -10.44 4.13
C THR A 52 7.22 -9.31 3.13
N PHE A 53 6.15 -8.67 2.69
CA PHE A 53 6.16 -7.59 1.72
C PHE A 53 5.83 -6.26 2.39
N THR A 54 6.74 -5.30 2.33
CA THR A 54 6.54 -3.94 2.83
C THR A 54 6.56 -2.95 1.67
N MET A 55 5.48 -2.22 1.49
CA MET A 55 5.35 -1.17 0.48
C MET A 55 5.24 0.19 1.16
N ILE A 56 6.16 1.09 0.83
CA ILE A 56 6.18 2.47 1.32
C ILE A 56 5.95 3.39 0.12
N HIS A 57 4.83 4.10 0.15
CA HIS A 57 4.45 5.08 -0.85
C HIS A 57 4.77 6.48 -0.35
N ASN A 58 5.61 7.18 -1.12
CA ASN A 58 5.93 8.59 -0.92
C ASN A 58 5.74 9.36 -2.24
N TRP A 59 4.57 9.94 -2.44
CA TRP A 59 4.17 10.57 -3.70
C TRP A 59 4.18 12.11 -3.62
N SER A 60 4.01 12.76 -4.77
CA SER A 60 3.64 14.18 -4.84
C SER A 60 2.12 14.35 -4.98
N ARG A 61 1.60 15.53 -4.61
CA ARG A 61 0.15 15.80 -4.50
C ARG A 61 -0.65 15.49 -5.77
N GLY A 62 -0.06 15.58 -6.97
CA GLY A 62 -0.77 15.30 -8.23
C GLY A 62 -0.64 13.87 -8.73
N MET A 63 -0.09 12.94 -7.94
CA MET A 63 0.06 11.54 -8.33
C MET A 63 -1.26 10.77 -8.26
N GLU A 64 -1.51 9.96 -9.28
CA GLU A 64 -2.58 8.98 -9.30
C GLU A 64 -1.98 7.57 -9.28
N VAL A 65 -2.46 6.71 -8.38
CA VAL A 65 -1.76 5.46 -8.04
C VAL A 65 -2.75 4.30 -8.06
N ARG A 66 -2.46 3.29 -8.89
CA ARG A 66 -3.34 2.13 -9.15
C ARG A 66 -2.56 0.82 -9.09
N PRO A 67 -2.21 0.33 -7.88
CA PRO A 67 -1.58 -0.97 -7.76
C PRO A 67 -2.61 -2.11 -7.81
N ARG A 68 -2.19 -3.23 -8.37
CA ARG A 68 -2.93 -4.48 -8.52
C ARG A 68 -2.04 -5.63 -8.08
N SER A 69 -2.33 -6.17 -6.91
CA SER A 69 -1.55 -7.26 -6.35
C SER A 69 -2.41 -8.50 -6.18
N ALA A 70 -1.88 -9.65 -6.59
CA ALA A 70 -2.47 -10.95 -6.32
C ALA A 70 -1.40 -11.88 -5.73
N VAL A 71 -1.78 -12.63 -4.69
CA VAL A 71 -0.93 -13.67 -4.11
C VAL A 71 -1.63 -15.02 -4.12
N MET A 72 -0.92 -16.07 -4.50
CA MET A 72 -1.34 -17.47 -4.37
C MET A 72 -0.52 -18.11 -3.25
N ILE A 73 -1.17 -18.75 -2.29
CA ILE A 73 -0.52 -19.32 -1.11
C ILE A 73 -0.85 -20.81 -1.01
N GLU A 74 0.19 -21.64 -1.09
CA GLU A 74 0.13 -23.10 -0.98
C GLU A 74 0.22 -23.56 0.48
N ASP A 75 0.35 -24.88 0.69
CA ASP A 75 0.23 -25.52 2.01
C ASP A 75 1.21 -24.96 3.03
N ASP A 76 0.73 -24.65 4.23
CA ASP A 76 1.50 -24.12 5.34
C ASP A 76 2.26 -22.80 5.01
N GLY A 77 1.95 -22.17 3.87
CA GLY A 77 2.56 -20.93 3.42
C GLY A 77 1.99 -19.67 4.08
N ALA A 78 2.78 -18.61 4.11
CA ALA A 78 2.41 -17.33 4.73
C ALA A 78 2.76 -16.11 3.88
N PHE A 79 1.81 -15.18 3.77
CA PHE A 79 2.02 -13.87 3.16
C PHE A 79 1.65 -12.76 4.14
N ILE A 80 2.59 -11.85 4.38
CA ILE A 80 2.40 -10.67 5.23
C ILE A 80 2.62 -9.43 4.37
N SER A 81 1.61 -8.58 4.27
CA SER A 81 1.68 -7.32 3.52
C SER A 81 1.57 -6.13 4.46
N ASN A 82 2.64 -5.34 4.57
CA ASN A 82 2.67 -4.06 5.26
C ASN A 82 2.60 -2.94 4.23
N TYR A 83 1.51 -2.18 4.23
CA TYR A 83 1.35 -1.01 3.37
C TYR A 83 1.40 0.27 4.19
N ILE A 84 2.25 1.21 3.77
CA ILE A 84 2.47 2.48 4.44
C ILE A 84 2.35 3.61 3.40
N LEU A 85 1.42 4.53 3.63
CA LEU A 85 1.33 5.80 2.90
C LEU A 85 1.67 6.93 3.85
N MET A 86 2.80 7.61 3.62
CA MET A 86 3.30 8.66 4.51
C MET A 86 3.08 10.07 3.97
N THR A 87 2.82 10.23 2.67
CA THR A 87 2.72 11.56 2.03
C THR A 87 1.48 11.70 1.15
N PRO A 88 1.07 12.95 0.84
CA PRO A 88 -0.12 13.21 0.06
C PRO A 88 -0.07 12.60 -1.34
N VAL A 89 -1.22 12.16 -1.82
CA VAL A 89 -1.43 11.60 -3.15
C VAL A 89 -2.77 12.13 -3.67
N LYS A 90 -2.91 12.43 -4.96
CA LYS A 90 -4.19 12.91 -5.49
C LYS A 90 -5.26 11.83 -5.32
N SER A 91 -4.92 10.62 -5.75
CA SER A 91 -5.82 9.48 -5.69
C SER A 91 -5.06 8.17 -5.60
N LEU A 92 -5.39 7.35 -4.62
CA LEU A 92 -4.90 5.98 -4.48
C LEU A 92 -6.08 5.02 -4.52
N GLN A 93 -5.99 4.00 -5.37
CA GLN A 93 -6.97 2.92 -5.41
C GLN A 93 -6.27 1.56 -5.45
N MET A 94 -6.41 0.77 -4.38
CA MET A 94 -5.75 -0.54 -4.26
C MET A 94 -6.68 -1.58 -3.65
N TYR A 95 -6.62 -2.81 -4.16
CA TYR A 95 -7.37 -3.93 -3.60
C TYR A 95 -6.59 -5.26 -3.76
N PRO A 96 -5.44 -5.42 -3.05
CA PRO A 96 -4.69 -6.66 -3.04
C PRO A 96 -5.59 -7.86 -2.68
N THR A 97 -5.43 -8.95 -3.41
CA THR A 97 -6.14 -10.21 -3.13
C THR A 97 -5.16 -11.34 -2.82
N ALA A 98 -5.37 -12.01 -1.69
CA ALA A 98 -4.76 -13.30 -1.39
C ALA A 98 -5.71 -14.45 -1.71
N TYR A 99 -5.19 -15.46 -2.39
CA TYR A 99 -5.82 -16.75 -2.62
C TYR A 99 -5.11 -17.79 -1.75
N CYS A 100 -5.71 -18.10 -0.61
CA CYS A 100 -5.21 -19.11 0.33
C CYS A 100 -5.74 -20.47 -0.12
N VAL A 101 -5.04 -21.11 -1.06
CA VAL A 101 -5.47 -22.36 -1.69
C VAL A 101 -4.96 -23.60 -0.95
N GLY A 102 -3.81 -23.49 -0.28
CA GLY A 102 -3.24 -24.60 0.48
C GLY A 102 -3.78 -24.72 1.90
N ARG A 103 -3.64 -25.91 2.47
CA ARG A 103 -3.97 -26.22 3.87
C ARG A 103 -3.17 -25.31 4.81
N ASN A 104 -3.79 -24.78 5.85
CA ASN A 104 -3.19 -23.87 6.84
C ASN A 104 -2.59 -22.56 6.27
N ALA A 105 -2.84 -22.22 5.00
CA ALA A 105 -2.32 -21.01 4.37
C ALA A 105 -2.75 -19.74 5.13
N ARG A 106 -1.84 -18.77 5.27
CA ARG A 106 -2.05 -17.55 6.08
C ARG A 106 -1.80 -16.29 5.28
N ALA A 107 -2.72 -15.32 5.38
CA ALA A 107 -2.53 -14.00 4.81
C ALA A 107 -2.78 -12.89 5.84
N THR A 108 -1.82 -11.98 6.01
CA THR A 108 -1.96 -10.83 6.90
C THR A 108 -1.81 -9.55 6.07
N PHE A 109 -2.79 -8.65 6.18
CA PHE A 109 -2.75 -7.33 5.56
C PHE A 109 -2.74 -6.26 6.64
N GLN A 110 -1.67 -5.47 6.68
CA GLN A 110 -1.50 -4.35 7.59
C GLN A 110 -1.41 -3.08 6.76
N THR A 111 -2.17 -2.06 7.14
CA THR A 111 -2.20 -0.78 6.42
C THR A 111 -2.13 0.36 7.41
N ILE A 112 -1.19 1.28 7.18
CA ILE A 112 -1.10 2.55 7.87
C ILE A 112 -1.17 3.65 6.81
N ILE A 113 -2.16 4.52 6.94
CA ILE A 113 -2.39 5.61 6.00
C ILE A 113 -2.41 6.92 6.77
N TYR A 114 -1.48 7.79 6.41
CA TYR A 114 -1.46 9.19 6.78
C TYR A 114 -2.06 10.01 5.62
N ALA A 115 -3.24 10.59 5.84
CA ALA A 115 -3.97 11.37 4.83
C ALA A 115 -4.09 12.84 5.24
N HIS A 116 -3.90 13.73 4.26
CA HIS A 116 -3.98 15.18 4.40
C HIS A 116 -4.41 15.82 3.06
N GLY A 117 -5.08 16.96 3.14
CA GLY A 117 -5.65 17.71 2.04
C GLY A 117 -6.72 16.93 1.30
N ASP A 118 -6.89 17.27 0.02
CA ASP A 118 -7.94 16.72 -0.84
C ASP A 118 -7.62 15.32 -1.40
N THR A 119 -6.93 14.49 -0.62
CA THR A 119 -6.47 13.16 -1.01
C THR A 119 -7.63 12.16 -1.03
N VAL A 120 -7.86 11.47 -2.15
CA VAL A 120 -8.88 10.41 -2.25
C VAL A 120 -8.23 9.03 -2.12
N ILE A 121 -8.57 8.30 -1.06
CA ILE A 121 -8.00 6.98 -0.77
C ILE A 121 -9.09 5.92 -0.74
N ASP A 122 -9.03 5.02 -1.72
CA ASP A 122 -9.75 3.75 -1.70
C ASP A 122 -8.71 2.63 -1.54
N SER A 123 -8.59 2.15 -0.30
CA SER A 123 -7.74 1.02 0.04
C SER A 123 -8.63 -0.13 0.47
N GLY A 124 -8.40 -1.30 -0.08
CA GLY A 124 -9.10 -2.56 0.20
C GLY A 124 -8.10 -3.71 0.36
N SER A 125 -8.55 -4.84 0.88
CA SER A 125 -7.77 -6.09 0.94
C SER A 125 -8.75 -7.25 0.95
N ARG A 126 -8.46 -8.30 0.19
CA ARG A 126 -9.33 -9.46 0.05
C ARG A 126 -8.53 -10.72 0.35
N ALA A 127 -9.11 -11.64 1.11
CA ALA A 127 -8.62 -13.00 1.25
C ALA A 127 -9.69 -13.96 0.76
N VAL A 128 -9.30 -14.92 -0.07
CA VAL A 128 -10.14 -16.02 -0.56
C VAL A 128 -9.62 -17.29 0.11
N LEU A 129 -10.35 -17.76 1.12
CA LEU A 129 -9.98 -18.91 1.93
C LEU A 129 -10.56 -20.18 1.31
N ARG A 130 -9.71 -21.00 0.69
CA ARG A 130 -10.12 -22.26 0.04
C ARG A 130 -9.47 -23.49 0.67
N GLY A 131 -8.24 -23.36 1.17
CA GLY A 131 -7.57 -24.45 1.86
C GLY A 131 -8.12 -24.69 3.25
N GLU A 132 -8.13 -25.95 3.68
CA GLU A 132 -8.55 -26.35 5.02
C GLU A 132 -7.68 -25.66 6.08
N GLY A 133 -8.29 -25.08 7.11
CA GLY A 133 -7.57 -24.35 8.16
C GLY A 133 -6.91 -23.04 7.72
N SER A 134 -7.14 -22.60 6.47
CA SER A 134 -6.63 -21.32 5.99
C SER A 134 -7.27 -20.15 6.73
N ARG A 135 -6.50 -19.08 6.94
CA ARG A 135 -6.95 -17.92 7.71
C ARG A 135 -6.35 -16.62 7.19
N SER A 136 -7.02 -15.52 7.51
CA SER A 136 -6.52 -14.20 7.19
C SER A 136 -6.78 -13.20 8.30
N GLU A 137 -5.88 -12.23 8.42
CA GLU A 137 -6.02 -11.08 9.30
C GLU A 137 -5.89 -9.79 8.49
N THR A 138 -6.70 -8.79 8.79
CA THR A 138 -6.61 -7.46 8.16
C THR A 138 -6.69 -6.40 9.25
N ILE A 139 -5.62 -5.60 9.37
CA ILE A 139 -5.48 -4.52 10.33
C ILE A 139 -5.29 -3.22 9.57
N ARG A 140 -6.03 -2.18 9.96
CA ARG A 140 -6.01 -0.89 9.27
C ARG A 140 -5.99 0.25 10.27
N GLY A 141 -4.95 1.07 10.18
CA GLY A 141 -4.83 2.35 10.85
C GLY A 141 -4.93 3.49 9.84
N PHE A 142 -5.83 4.43 10.11
CA PHE A 142 -5.98 5.66 9.32
C PHE A 142 -5.84 6.85 10.26
N LEU A 143 -5.05 7.83 9.84
CA LEU A 143 -4.92 9.11 10.51
C LEU A 143 -5.20 10.21 9.48
N ASN A 144 -6.32 10.91 9.65
CA ASN A 144 -6.58 12.16 8.96
C ASN A 144 -6.12 13.31 9.86
N VAL A 145 -5.25 14.17 9.33
CA VAL A 145 -4.75 15.34 10.06
C VAL A 145 -5.51 16.62 9.78
N ASP A 146 -6.42 16.63 8.80
CA ASP A 146 -7.32 17.76 8.59
C ASP A 146 -8.44 17.73 9.63
N ILE A 147 -8.36 18.65 10.59
CA ILE A 147 -9.41 18.84 11.58
C ILE A 147 -10.51 19.67 10.90
N THR A 148 -11.59 19.01 10.50
CA THR A 148 -12.77 19.67 9.94
C THR A 148 -13.50 20.49 11.00
N GLY A 149 -14.00 21.68 10.65
CA GLY A 149 -14.80 22.51 11.56
C GLY A 149 -13.99 23.46 12.45
N LEU A 150 -12.69 23.60 12.20
CA LEU A 150 -11.90 24.65 12.85
C LEU A 150 -12.34 26.05 12.38
N PRO A 151 -12.40 27.06 13.28
CA PRO A 151 -12.49 28.45 12.87
C PRO A 151 -11.34 28.82 11.92
N ASP A 152 -11.60 29.64 10.90
CA ASP A 152 -10.65 29.93 9.81
C ASP A 152 -9.24 30.33 10.29
N ALA A 153 -9.14 31.08 11.39
CA ALA A 153 -7.86 31.48 11.95
C ALA A 153 -7.04 30.28 12.45
N LEU A 154 -7.69 29.34 13.13
CA LEU A 154 -7.05 28.14 13.67
C LEU A 154 -6.74 27.14 12.55
N ALA A 155 -7.64 26.99 11.58
CA ALA A 155 -7.41 26.16 10.39
C ALA A 155 -6.16 26.62 9.60
N ARG A 156 -5.98 27.95 9.46
CA ARG A 156 -4.79 28.54 8.84
C ARG A 156 -3.51 28.26 9.61
N GLU A 157 -3.51 28.40 10.93
CA GLU A 157 -2.33 28.14 11.77
C GLU A 157 -1.95 26.65 11.79
N THR A 158 -2.94 25.76 11.91
CA THR A 158 -2.72 24.31 11.84
C THR A 158 -2.13 23.92 10.48
N LYS A 159 -2.69 24.43 9.38
CA LYS A 159 -2.15 24.21 8.03
C LYS A 159 -0.72 24.73 7.90
N LYS A 160 -0.43 25.93 8.42
CA LYS A 160 0.92 26.52 8.40
C LYS A 160 1.93 25.67 9.19
N MET A 161 1.54 25.17 10.37
CA MET A 161 2.37 24.28 11.18
C MET A 161 2.67 22.95 10.47
N PHE A 162 1.70 22.40 9.74
CA PHE A 162 1.90 21.20 8.92
C PHE A 162 2.77 21.45 7.69
N ASP A 163 2.49 22.50 6.92
CA ASP A 163 3.28 22.85 5.73
C ASP A 163 4.75 23.15 6.12
N MET A 164 4.99 23.82 7.26
CA MET A 164 6.34 24.02 7.81
C MET A 164 7.04 22.72 8.21
N SER A 165 6.30 21.75 8.78
CA SER A 165 6.84 20.43 9.11
C SER A 165 7.23 19.64 7.86
N LEU A 166 6.48 19.79 6.77
CA LEU A 166 6.74 19.14 5.48
C LEU A 166 7.89 19.83 4.70
N GLU A 167 8.10 21.12 4.88
CA GLU A 167 9.24 21.85 4.30
C GLU A 167 10.57 21.49 4.96
N LYS A 168 10.58 21.13 6.25
CA LYS A 168 11.79 20.69 6.97
C LYS A 168 12.30 19.30 6.56
N VAL A 169 11.54 18.56 5.76
CA VAL A 169 11.91 17.23 5.24
C VAL A 169 12.41 17.34 3.77
N ARG A 170 12.51 18.56 3.23
CA ARG A 170 13.15 18.84 1.94
C ARG A 170 14.65 19.02 2.09
#